data_AF-A0A922LI61-F1
#
_entry.id   AF-A0A922LI61-F1
#
_cell.length_a   1.000
_cell.length_b   1.000
_cell.length_c   1.000
_cell.angle_alpha   90.00
_cell.angle_beta   90.00
_cell.angle_gamma   90.00
#
_symmetry.space_group_name_H-M   'P 1'
#
loop_
_entity.id
_entity.type
_entity.pdbx_description
1 polymer ?
#
loop_
_entity_poly.entity_id
_entity_poly.type
_entity_poly.pdbx_seq_one_letter_code
_entity_poly.pdbx_strand_id
1 'polypeptide(L)'
;MDSKRPKLCSLETDNADNEVDILQPREVGITTFVQPLVQGFDATLKNRWEDFIVREFRGQNYAKLTDLAPIPDPTPEAYDFNMEKKLEVHLSGLQNLSRGDSEVLKIKAPDYKADRTQIHQAIRALFPSLESTTSKDGNENIIVVHRKDHPEAKGSRHSKRKANGMSKSAPYCHFVLYKEGKDTLSAIQVLSRFLHVGPSIFSFAGTKDRRAITTQFVTAKGINSKTLSLLNARLHGLRLGNFSYVSSPLFLGDLDGNQFVVVLRSVCAPRSVVETSVGTWKNTGFVNYYGLQRFGHSSKSKSFEIGKYLIRSKWADAIDLILKPTYADLPFLRKVKEKFLQSGDAKGCADDCPLGIEKTLLLGIAKYGKTLDAIQMVCLCRTQLNDTF
;
A
#
# COMPACT_ATOMS: atom_id res chain seq x y z
N MET A 1 -14.38 -15.39 -46.11
CA MET A 1 -13.33 -16.32 -45.65
C MET A 1 -13.63 -16.66 -44.21
N ASP A 2 -14.31 -17.79 -44.03
CA ASP A 2 -14.53 -18.44 -42.73
C ASP A 2 -13.22 -18.99 -42.19
N SER A 3 -12.90 -18.67 -40.93
CA SER A 3 -12.13 -19.51 -39.98
C SER A 3 -11.82 -18.69 -38.72
N LYS A 4 -12.13 -19.04 -37.48
CA LYS A 4 -12.83 -20.16 -36.83
C LYS A 4 -13.43 -19.55 -35.55
N ARG A 5 -14.72 -19.77 -35.28
CA ARG A 5 -15.26 -19.56 -33.92
C ARG A 5 -14.48 -20.45 -32.94
N PRO A 6 -14.13 -19.98 -31.74
CA PRO A 6 -13.59 -20.87 -30.71
C PRO A 6 -14.67 -21.91 -30.38
N LYS A 7 -14.32 -23.19 -30.50
CA LYS A 7 -15.20 -24.29 -30.07
C LYS A 7 -15.43 -24.16 -28.57
N LEU A 8 -16.70 -24.11 -28.17
CA LEU A 8 -17.12 -24.40 -26.80
C LEU A 8 -16.95 -25.91 -26.55
N CYS A 9 -16.48 -26.23 -25.36
CA CYS A 9 -16.58 -27.54 -24.68
C CYS A 9 -15.82 -28.73 -25.31
N SER A 10 -14.63 -28.99 -24.76
CA SER A 10 -14.18 -30.36 -24.44
C SER A 10 -13.05 -30.25 -23.40
N LEU A 11 -13.42 -30.25 -22.13
CA LEU A 11 -12.52 -30.53 -21.00
C LEU A 11 -13.12 -31.71 -20.22
N GLU A 12 -13.31 -32.83 -20.89
CA GLU A 12 -13.32 -34.14 -20.25
C GLU A 12 -11.90 -34.65 -20.50
N THR A 13 -10.99 -34.69 -19.52
CA THR A 13 -10.91 -35.81 -18.55
C THR A 13 -10.19 -35.47 -17.21
N ASP A 14 -10.00 -34.20 -16.83
CA ASP A 14 -9.30 -33.84 -15.56
C ASP A 14 -10.21 -33.22 -14.46
N ASN A 15 -11.54 -33.17 -14.67
CA ASN A 15 -12.41 -32.29 -13.86
C ASN A 15 -12.87 -32.85 -12.50
N ALA A 16 -12.91 -34.17 -12.30
CA ALA A 16 -13.58 -34.73 -11.11
C ALA A 16 -12.84 -34.42 -9.80
N ASP A 17 -11.51 -34.59 -9.74
CA ASP A 17 -10.72 -34.29 -8.54
C ASP A 17 -10.53 -32.79 -8.28
N ASN A 18 -10.62 -31.98 -9.34
CA ASN A 18 -10.48 -30.52 -9.30
C ASN A 18 -11.71 -29.83 -8.68
N GLU A 19 -12.93 -30.35 -8.91
CA GLU A 19 -14.14 -29.81 -8.29
C GLU A 19 -14.17 -30.02 -6.76
N VAL A 20 -13.54 -31.08 -6.26
CA VAL A 20 -13.57 -31.45 -4.83
C VAL A 20 -12.81 -30.46 -3.93
N ASP A 21 -11.83 -29.73 -4.48
CA ASP A 21 -11.02 -28.79 -3.68
C ASP A 21 -11.54 -27.34 -3.69
N ILE A 22 -12.66 -27.05 -4.36
CA ILE A 22 -13.23 -25.70 -4.38
C ILE A 22 -14.16 -25.50 -3.18
N LEU A 23 -13.86 -24.50 -2.35
CA LEU A 23 -14.64 -24.16 -1.16
C LEU A 23 -16.07 -23.69 -1.51
N GLN A 24 -17.08 -24.32 -0.91
CA GLN A 24 -18.49 -24.02 -1.15
C GLN A 24 -19.11 -23.10 -0.08
N PRO A 25 -20.09 -22.24 -0.41
CA PRO A 25 -20.74 -21.32 0.54
C PRO A 25 -21.29 -22.01 1.81
N ARG A 26 -21.94 -23.17 1.65
CA ARG A 26 -22.50 -23.94 2.77
C ARG A 26 -21.46 -24.41 3.78
N GLU A 27 -20.21 -24.65 3.34
CA GLU A 27 -19.13 -25.11 4.21
C GLU A 27 -18.62 -24.03 5.18
N VAL A 28 -19.04 -22.78 4.96
CA VAL A 28 -18.67 -21.62 5.77
C VAL A 28 -19.92 -20.90 6.33
N GLY A 29 -21.07 -21.58 6.33
CA GLY A 29 -22.30 -21.08 6.94
C GLY A 29 -23.11 -20.11 6.07
N ILE A 30 -22.75 -19.89 4.80
CA ILE A 30 -23.54 -19.07 3.87
C ILE A 30 -24.65 -19.95 3.29
N THR A 31 -25.83 -19.87 3.89
CA THR A 31 -26.92 -20.84 3.67
C THR A 31 -28.29 -20.23 3.41
N THR A 32 -28.48 -18.96 3.76
CA THR A 32 -29.81 -18.32 3.75
C THR A 32 -29.84 -17.08 2.88
N PHE A 33 -31.00 -16.81 2.29
CA PHE A 33 -31.32 -15.56 1.60
C PHE A 33 -32.32 -14.75 2.43
N VAL A 34 -32.28 -13.41 2.30
CA VAL A 34 -33.28 -12.54 2.93
C VAL A 34 -34.69 -12.84 2.41
N GLN A 35 -34.79 -13.23 1.12
CA GLN A 35 -36.03 -13.48 0.42
C GLN A 35 -35.93 -14.83 -0.32
N PRO A 36 -36.05 -15.97 0.39
CA PRO A 36 -35.84 -17.30 -0.18
C PRO A 36 -36.91 -17.72 -1.19
N LEU A 37 -38.06 -17.04 -1.21
CA LEU A 37 -39.16 -17.30 -2.13
C LEU A 37 -39.03 -16.53 -3.46
N VAL A 38 -38.14 -15.53 -3.53
CA VAL A 38 -37.89 -14.80 -4.77
C VAL A 38 -37.05 -15.69 -5.69
N GLN A 39 -37.53 -15.91 -6.90
CA GLN A 39 -36.86 -16.75 -7.88
C GLN A 39 -35.45 -16.23 -8.22
N GLY A 40 -34.44 -17.08 -8.02
CA GLY A 40 -33.07 -16.82 -8.44
C GLY A 40 -32.86 -16.99 -9.95
N PHE A 41 -31.68 -16.59 -10.43
CA PHE A 41 -31.27 -16.77 -11.81
C PHE A 41 -29.75 -16.92 -11.91
N ASP A 42 -29.29 -17.56 -12.98
CA ASP A 42 -27.87 -17.73 -13.25
C ASP A 42 -27.31 -16.55 -14.06
N ALA A 43 -26.10 -16.14 -13.70
CA ALA A 43 -25.32 -15.16 -14.43
C ALA A 43 -23.82 -15.35 -14.18
N THR A 44 -22.99 -14.84 -15.09
CA THR A 44 -21.54 -14.82 -14.95
C THR A 44 -21.07 -13.49 -14.36
N LEU A 45 -20.41 -13.56 -13.20
CA LEU A 45 -19.78 -12.42 -12.51
C LEU A 45 -18.28 -12.35 -12.85
N LYS A 46 -17.73 -11.13 -12.95
CA LYS A 46 -16.29 -10.88 -13.18
C LYS A 46 -15.73 -11.60 -14.42
N ASN A 47 -16.55 -11.78 -15.46
CA ASN A 47 -16.11 -12.40 -16.72
C ASN A 47 -14.89 -11.66 -17.28
N ARG A 48 -14.99 -10.33 -17.33
CA ARG A 48 -13.86 -9.42 -17.48
C ARG A 48 -13.64 -8.62 -16.19
N TRP A 49 -12.46 -8.05 -16.01
CA TRP A 49 -12.15 -7.28 -14.81
C TRP A 49 -12.78 -5.88 -14.86
N GLU A 50 -13.13 -5.41 -16.06
CA GLU A 50 -13.90 -4.21 -16.36
C GLU A 50 -15.38 -4.35 -16.02
N ASP A 51 -15.89 -5.58 -15.87
CA ASP A 51 -17.27 -5.86 -15.44
C ASP A 51 -17.46 -5.61 -13.93
N PHE A 52 -16.39 -5.30 -13.19
CA PHE A 52 -16.42 -5.08 -11.75
C PHE A 52 -15.62 -3.84 -11.39
N ILE A 53 -16.32 -2.72 -11.21
CA ILE A 53 -15.73 -1.42 -10.90
C ILE A 53 -15.99 -1.10 -9.43
N VAL A 54 -14.94 -0.73 -8.71
CA VAL A 54 -15.01 -0.34 -7.29
C VAL A 54 -14.47 1.07 -7.12
N ARG A 55 -15.24 1.95 -6.49
CA ARG A 55 -14.81 3.31 -6.14
C ARG A 55 -14.90 3.49 -4.65
N GLU A 56 -13.78 3.83 -4.01
CA GLU A 56 -13.78 4.19 -2.60
C GLU A 56 -14.67 5.42 -2.36
N PHE A 57 -15.40 5.41 -1.25
CA PHE A 57 -16.26 6.50 -0.81
C PHE A 57 -15.80 7.00 0.56
N ARG A 58 -15.63 8.32 0.68
CA ARG A 58 -15.23 8.99 1.92
C ARG A 58 -15.85 10.39 2.00
N GLY A 59 -16.46 10.71 3.13
CA GLY A 59 -17.27 11.89 3.38
C GLY A 59 -18.44 11.96 2.41
N GLN A 60 -18.27 12.74 1.36
CA GLN A 60 -19.25 12.92 0.27
C GLN A 60 -18.63 12.69 -1.11
N ASN A 61 -17.39 12.17 -1.15
CA ASN A 61 -16.60 12.07 -2.36
C ASN A 61 -16.32 10.61 -2.71
N TYR A 62 -16.56 10.29 -3.97
CA TYR A 62 -16.05 9.06 -4.57
C TYR A 62 -14.64 9.32 -5.09
N ALA A 63 -13.73 8.39 -4.85
CA ALA A 63 -12.45 8.37 -5.55
C ALA A 63 -12.74 8.18 -7.05
N LYS A 64 -12.69 9.27 -7.81
CA LYS A 64 -12.84 9.27 -9.26
C LYS A 64 -11.62 9.95 -9.85
N LEU A 65 -10.98 9.27 -10.78
CA LEU A 65 -9.85 9.83 -11.50
C LEU A 65 -10.38 10.68 -12.65
N THR A 66 -10.26 12.01 -12.54
CA THR A 66 -10.78 12.97 -13.52
C THR A 66 -9.72 13.94 -14.02
N ASP A 67 -8.63 14.12 -13.27
CA ASP A 67 -7.55 15.02 -13.61
C ASP A 67 -6.20 14.35 -13.33
N LEU A 68 -5.28 14.43 -14.29
CA LEU A 68 -3.93 13.87 -14.19
C LEU A 68 -2.87 14.96 -14.02
N ALA A 69 -3.25 16.23 -14.16
CA ALA A 69 -2.32 17.36 -14.11
C ALA A 69 -1.73 17.49 -12.70
N PRO A 70 -0.41 17.73 -12.58
CA PRO A 70 0.19 18.03 -11.29
C PRO A 70 -0.25 19.41 -10.83
N ILE A 71 -0.31 19.60 -9.52
CA ILE A 71 -0.59 20.89 -8.87
C ILE A 71 0.72 21.52 -8.37
N PRO A 72 0.79 22.86 -8.24
CA PRO A 72 1.94 23.51 -7.61
C PRO A 72 2.24 22.92 -6.23
N ASP A 73 3.52 22.77 -5.92
CA ASP A 73 3.95 22.34 -4.59
C ASP A 73 3.49 23.37 -3.56
N PRO A 74 3.10 22.93 -2.35
CA PRO A 74 2.67 23.86 -1.33
C PRO A 74 3.87 24.75 -1.04
N THR A 75 3.67 26.05 -1.19
CA THR A 75 4.62 27.01 -0.67
C THR A 75 4.81 26.68 0.81
N PRO A 76 6.06 26.59 1.32
CA PRO A 76 6.27 26.62 2.76
C PRO A 76 5.39 27.74 3.30
N GLU A 77 4.56 27.44 4.30
CA GLU A 77 3.62 28.40 4.88
C GLU A 77 4.31 29.76 4.98
N ALA A 78 3.62 30.78 4.47
CA ALA A 78 4.12 32.14 4.38
C ALA A 78 4.91 32.50 5.65
N TYR A 79 6.12 33.00 5.44
CA TYR A 79 6.99 33.67 6.40
C TYR A 79 6.28 33.98 7.73
N ASP A 80 6.66 33.29 8.80
CA ASP A 80 6.31 33.77 10.13
C ASP A 80 7.05 35.11 10.32
N PHE A 81 6.30 36.21 10.41
CA PHE A 81 6.81 37.56 10.69
C PHE A 81 7.73 37.58 11.95
N ASN A 82 7.58 36.57 12.81
CA ASN A 82 8.39 36.34 13.99
C ASN A 82 9.83 35.84 13.69
N MET A 83 10.08 35.22 12.53
CA MET A 83 11.43 34.76 12.12
C MET A 83 12.34 35.92 11.71
N GLU A 84 11.81 36.92 11.01
CA GLU A 84 12.56 38.15 10.71
C GLU A 84 12.93 38.89 11.99
N LYS A 85 12.01 38.99 12.95
CA LYS A 85 12.24 39.62 14.25
C LYS A 85 13.34 38.92 15.07
N LYS A 86 13.43 37.59 14.98
CA LYS A 86 14.50 36.80 15.63
C LYS A 86 15.87 36.96 14.97
N LEU A 87 15.91 37.31 13.69
CA LEU A 87 17.14 37.56 12.94
C LEU A 87 17.44 39.04 12.79
N GLU A 88 16.57 39.93 13.28
CA GLU A 88 16.62 41.39 13.07
C GLU A 88 18.00 41.98 13.40
N VAL A 89 18.58 41.55 14.51
CA VAL A 89 19.90 41.97 14.99
C VAL A 89 21.05 41.46 14.09
N HIS A 90 20.82 40.42 13.30
CA HIS A 90 21.80 39.77 12.43
C HIS A 90 21.50 39.94 10.92
N LEU A 91 20.41 40.62 10.54
CA LEU A 91 19.97 40.76 9.15
C LEU A 91 21.03 41.45 8.26
N SER A 92 21.67 42.51 8.74
CA SER A 92 22.72 43.23 8.01
C SER A 92 23.92 42.33 7.72
N GLY A 93 24.37 41.55 8.71
CA GLY A 93 25.46 40.58 8.55
C GLY A 93 25.11 39.46 7.58
N LEU A 94 23.87 38.95 7.62
CA LEU A 94 23.40 37.91 6.71
C LEU A 94 23.25 38.42 5.26
N GLN A 95 22.81 39.68 5.08
CA GLN A 95 22.74 40.32 3.76
C GLN A 95 24.13 40.52 3.16
N ASN A 96 25.09 41.03 3.94
CA ASN A 96 26.48 41.20 3.50
C ASN A 96 27.12 39.85 3.14
N LEU A 97 26.91 38.82 3.96
CA LEU A 97 27.35 37.45 3.68
C LEU A 97 26.73 36.90 2.38
N SER A 98 25.44 37.14 2.14
CA SER A 98 24.75 36.70 0.93
C SER A 98 25.21 37.45 -0.33
N ARG A 99 25.63 38.71 -0.22
CA ARG A 99 26.19 39.50 -1.33
C ARG A 99 27.66 39.17 -1.61
N GLY A 100 28.34 38.51 -0.67
CA GLY A 100 29.76 38.17 -0.76
C GLY A 100 30.69 39.22 -0.17
N ASP A 101 30.15 40.20 0.58
CA ASP A 101 30.92 41.24 1.26
C ASP A 101 31.55 40.75 2.58
N SER A 102 31.28 39.49 2.96
CA SER A 102 31.84 38.80 4.11
C SER A 102 31.89 37.30 3.82
N GLU A 103 32.82 36.58 4.45
CA GLU A 103 33.00 35.13 4.20
C GLU A 103 32.26 34.25 5.23
N VAL A 104 32.19 34.69 6.49
CA VAL A 104 31.57 33.96 7.61
C VAL A 104 30.89 34.93 8.56
N LEU A 105 29.72 34.54 9.09
CA LEU A 105 29.03 35.22 10.19
C LEU A 105 28.89 34.27 11.38
N LYS A 106 29.28 34.72 12.58
CA LYS A 106 29.09 33.98 13.83
C LYS A 106 27.95 34.62 14.63
N ILE A 107 26.91 33.84 14.92
CA ILE A 107 25.74 34.24 15.72
C ILE A 107 25.83 33.49 17.06
N LYS A 108 25.63 34.17 18.19
CA LYS A 108 25.55 33.50 19.49
C LYS A 108 24.34 32.55 19.50
N ALA A 109 24.56 31.27 19.77
CA ALA A 109 23.49 30.29 19.72
C ALA A 109 22.73 30.26 21.06
N PRO A 110 21.39 30.25 21.06
CA PRO A 110 20.61 30.01 22.26
C PRO A 110 20.95 28.68 22.94
N ASP A 111 20.76 28.61 24.26
CA ASP A 111 21.06 27.41 25.05
C ASP A 111 20.13 26.24 24.69
N TYR A 112 18.87 26.53 24.38
CA TYR A 112 17.89 25.52 24.01
C TYR A 112 18.01 25.09 22.53
N LYS A 113 18.02 23.78 22.31
CA LYS A 113 18.14 23.17 20.97
C LYS A 113 16.99 23.56 20.03
N ALA A 114 15.78 23.73 20.57
CA ALA A 114 14.61 24.14 19.79
C ALA A 114 14.80 25.52 19.16
N ASP A 115 15.31 26.48 19.93
CA ASP A 115 15.55 27.86 19.47
C ASP A 115 16.68 27.93 18.46
N ARG A 116 17.78 27.18 18.67
CA ARG A 116 18.85 27.04 17.64
C ARG A 116 18.30 26.50 16.32
N THR A 117 17.40 25.52 16.40
CA THR A 117 16.77 24.91 15.22
C THR A 117 15.91 25.92 14.47
N GLN A 118 15.18 26.78 15.19
CA GLN A 118 14.39 27.87 14.58
C GLN A 118 15.29 28.90 13.87
N ILE A 119 16.43 29.28 14.44
CA ILE A 119 17.39 30.19 13.79
C ILE A 119 17.93 29.57 12.49
N HIS A 120 18.30 28.28 12.51
CA HIS A 120 18.74 27.57 11.31
C HIS A 120 17.66 27.50 10.23
N GLN A 121 16.40 27.29 10.63
CA GLN A 121 15.25 27.29 9.71
C GLN A 121 15.02 28.68 9.11
N ALA A 122 15.09 29.74 9.93
CA ALA A 122 14.93 31.11 9.51
C ALA A 122 16.03 31.53 8.51
N ILE A 123 17.31 31.25 8.79
CA ILE A 123 18.42 31.56 7.86
C ILE A 123 18.21 30.84 6.52
N ARG A 124 17.81 29.56 6.55
CA ARG A 124 17.57 28.78 5.33
C ARG A 124 16.39 29.31 4.51
N ALA A 125 15.36 29.86 5.18
CA ALA A 125 14.18 30.43 4.53
C ALA A 125 14.45 31.81 3.94
N LEU A 126 15.15 32.69 4.69
CA LEU A 126 15.44 34.07 4.28
C LEU A 126 16.60 34.17 3.28
N PHE A 127 17.62 33.31 3.42
CA PHE A 127 18.86 33.38 2.63
C PHE A 127 19.23 32.00 2.07
N PRO A 128 18.56 31.53 0.99
CA PRO A 128 18.76 30.19 0.43
C PRO A 128 20.19 29.88 -0.06
N SER A 129 21.00 30.90 -0.32
CA SER A 129 22.42 30.82 -0.70
C SER A 129 23.36 30.51 0.47
N LEU A 130 22.88 30.64 1.71
CA LEU A 130 23.65 30.45 2.93
C LEU A 130 23.44 29.05 3.55
N GLU A 131 24.43 28.61 4.28
CA GLU A 131 24.43 27.40 5.10
C GLU A 131 24.86 27.75 6.52
N SER A 132 24.26 27.07 7.50
CA SER A 132 24.44 27.39 8.92
C SER A 132 24.65 26.10 9.73
N THR A 133 25.65 26.09 10.60
CA THR A 133 26.01 24.97 11.48
C THR A 133 26.17 25.44 12.92
N THR A 134 25.85 24.59 13.92
CA THR A 134 26.15 24.91 15.33
C THR A 134 27.53 24.35 15.68
N SER A 135 28.41 25.20 16.22
CA SER A 135 29.76 24.88 16.69
C SER A 135 29.98 25.41 18.11
N LYS A 136 31.06 25.00 18.77
CA LYS A 136 31.50 25.60 20.05
C LYS A 136 32.65 26.58 19.80
N ASP A 137 32.58 27.75 20.41
CA ASP A 137 33.67 28.72 20.47
C ASP A 137 34.00 28.93 21.96
N GLY A 138 35.04 28.25 22.44
CA GLY A 138 35.29 28.10 23.88
C GLY A 138 34.14 27.37 24.60
N ASN A 139 33.54 28.01 25.60
CA ASN A 139 32.43 27.48 26.40
C ASN A 139 31.03 27.87 25.87
N GLU A 140 30.95 28.69 24.82
CA GLU A 140 29.67 29.13 24.24
C GLU A 140 29.33 28.36 22.97
N ASN A 141 28.03 28.08 22.77
CA ASN A 141 27.54 27.56 21.50
C ASN A 141 27.34 28.73 20.53
N ILE A 142 27.83 28.60 19.31
CA ILE A 142 27.66 29.58 18.23
C ILE A 142 27.06 28.92 16.99
N ILE A 143 26.27 29.69 16.24
CA ILE A 143 25.79 29.32 14.91
C ILE A 143 26.72 30.01 13.91
N VAL A 144 27.48 29.21 13.17
CA VAL A 144 28.37 29.68 12.10
C VAL A 144 27.61 29.63 10.79
N VAL A 145 27.54 30.75 10.09
CA VAL A 145 26.86 30.90 8.80
C VAL A 145 27.89 31.25 7.73
N HIS A 146 27.86 30.54 6.62
CA HIS A 146 28.74 30.77 5.46
C HIS A 146 27.94 30.55 4.17
N ARG A 147 28.49 30.98 3.03
CA ARG A 147 27.88 30.67 1.73
C ARG A 147 28.13 29.21 1.36
N LYS A 148 27.17 28.58 0.67
CA LYS A 148 27.27 27.16 0.27
C LYS A 148 28.44 26.83 -0.66
N ASP A 149 29.03 27.83 -1.29
CA ASP A 149 30.21 27.71 -2.16
C ASP A 149 31.55 27.92 -1.42
N HIS A 150 31.53 28.16 -0.10
CA HIS A 150 32.73 28.37 0.70
C HIS A 150 33.59 27.09 0.82
N PRO A 151 34.95 27.18 0.77
CA PRO A 151 35.84 26.01 0.75
C PRO A 151 35.67 25.04 1.93
N GLU A 152 35.33 25.56 3.12
CA GLU A 152 35.12 24.75 4.33
C GLU A 152 33.80 23.93 4.33
N ALA A 153 32.87 24.19 3.39
CA ALA A 153 31.65 23.39 3.22
C ALA A 153 31.92 21.96 2.70
N LYS A 154 33.14 21.70 2.18
CA LYS A 154 33.53 20.41 1.58
C LYS A 154 33.84 19.28 2.57
N GLY A 155 33.68 19.50 3.89
CA GLY A 155 33.93 18.49 4.93
C GLY A 155 32.77 17.49 5.18
N SER A 156 31.55 17.79 4.75
CA SER A 156 30.41 16.86 4.89
C SER A 156 30.15 16.16 3.55
N ARG A 157 30.69 14.94 3.40
CA ARG A 157 30.22 13.99 2.37
C ARG A 157 28.79 13.56 2.71
N HIS A 158 27.81 14.45 2.55
CA HIS A 158 26.43 14.04 2.42
C HIS A 158 26.23 13.49 1.00
N SER A 159 25.93 12.19 0.98
CA SER A 159 25.44 11.44 -0.18
C SER A 159 24.57 12.32 -1.07
N LYS A 160 24.95 12.44 -2.35
CA LYS A 160 24.08 12.96 -3.43
C LYS A 160 22.88 12.01 -3.61
N ARG A 161 22.00 11.91 -2.62
CA ARG A 161 20.60 11.53 -2.86
C ARG A 161 19.97 12.76 -3.48
N LYS A 162 19.57 12.67 -4.75
CA LYS A 162 18.64 13.62 -5.35
C LYS A 162 17.47 13.77 -4.37
N ALA A 163 17.43 14.87 -3.64
CA ALA A 163 16.40 15.14 -2.67
C ALA A 163 15.09 15.32 -3.46
N ASN A 164 14.17 14.37 -3.33
CA ASN A 164 12.75 14.66 -3.56
C ASN A 164 12.41 15.80 -2.60
N GLY A 165 12.24 17.00 -3.15
CA GLY A 165 12.51 18.30 -2.51
C GLY A 165 11.53 18.77 -1.45
N MET A 166 11.09 17.88 -0.55
CA MET A 166 10.15 18.21 0.51
C MET A 166 10.77 17.99 1.90
N SER A 167 10.66 19.00 2.77
CA SER A 167 11.11 18.98 4.17
C SER A 167 10.42 17.86 4.97
N LYS A 168 10.99 17.45 6.11
CA LYS A 168 10.34 16.48 7.04
C LYS A 168 8.98 16.97 7.58
N SER A 169 8.72 18.28 7.53
CA SER A 169 7.45 18.92 7.88
C SER A 169 6.49 19.07 6.70
N ALA A 170 6.85 18.55 5.51
CA ALA A 170 6.05 18.77 4.32
C ALA A 170 4.74 17.97 4.36
N PRO A 171 3.65 18.53 3.82
CA PRO A 171 2.36 17.85 3.77
C PRO A 171 2.45 16.59 2.89
N TYR A 172 1.56 15.63 3.15
CA TYR A 172 1.40 14.44 2.33
C TYR A 172 0.76 14.81 1.00
N CYS A 173 1.28 14.28 -0.09
CA CYS A 173 0.59 14.36 -1.38
C CYS A 173 -0.54 13.33 -1.38
N HIS A 174 -1.77 13.81 -1.36
CA HIS A 174 -2.98 13.02 -1.51
C HIS A 174 -3.36 12.91 -2.98
N PHE A 175 -3.78 11.73 -3.42
CA PHE A 175 -4.16 11.48 -4.82
C PHE A 175 -5.13 10.31 -4.93
N VAL A 176 -5.79 10.21 -6.08
CA VAL A 176 -6.57 9.05 -6.48
C VAL A 176 -5.66 8.08 -7.23
N LEU A 177 -5.58 6.85 -6.74
CA LEU A 177 -4.98 5.71 -7.43
C LEU A 177 -6.07 4.95 -8.19
N TYR A 178 -5.95 4.95 -9.52
CA TYR A 178 -6.68 4.04 -10.40
C TYR A 178 -5.81 2.81 -10.68
N LYS A 179 -6.39 1.61 -10.57
CA LYS A 179 -5.71 0.35 -10.87
C LYS A 179 -6.59 -0.65 -11.60
N GLU A 180 -5.91 -1.46 -12.40
CA GLU A 180 -6.45 -2.39 -13.37
C GLU A 180 -5.87 -3.78 -13.17
N GLY A 181 -6.68 -4.76 -12.75
CA GLY A 181 -6.20 -6.16 -12.64
C GLY A 181 -5.11 -6.37 -11.58
N LYS A 182 -4.95 -5.42 -10.63
CA LYS A 182 -3.83 -5.35 -9.68
C LYS A 182 -4.33 -5.28 -8.23
N ASP A 183 -3.60 -5.94 -7.34
CA ASP A 183 -3.76 -5.75 -5.89
C ASP A 183 -3.21 -4.37 -5.45
N THR A 184 -3.79 -3.78 -4.41
CA THR A 184 -3.37 -2.46 -3.88
C THR A 184 -1.91 -2.48 -3.44
N LEU A 185 -1.46 -3.49 -2.69
CA LEU A 185 -0.07 -3.58 -2.22
C LEU A 185 0.89 -3.78 -3.39
N SER A 186 0.52 -4.59 -4.38
CA SER A 186 1.31 -4.73 -5.61
C SER A 186 1.42 -3.41 -6.38
N ALA A 187 0.36 -2.59 -6.41
CA ALA A 187 0.41 -1.27 -7.02
C ALA A 187 1.37 -0.34 -6.27
N ILE A 188 1.29 -0.30 -4.93
CA ILE A 188 2.22 0.47 -4.10
C ILE A 188 3.67 0.02 -4.32
N GLN A 189 3.95 -1.28 -4.37
CA GLN A 189 5.29 -1.81 -4.66
C GLN A 189 5.83 -1.38 -6.04
N VAL A 190 4.96 -1.26 -7.05
CA VAL A 190 5.34 -0.73 -8.36
C VAL A 190 5.74 0.75 -8.22
N LEU A 191 4.93 1.57 -7.54
CA LEU A 191 5.24 2.99 -7.32
C LEU A 191 6.55 3.18 -6.55
N SER A 192 6.74 2.43 -5.45
CA SER A 192 7.96 2.42 -4.64
C SER A 192 9.21 2.14 -5.46
N ARG A 193 9.15 1.17 -6.38
CA ARG A 193 10.28 0.84 -7.26
C ARG A 193 10.62 1.97 -8.24
N PHE A 194 9.60 2.58 -8.86
CA PHE A 194 9.83 3.71 -9.77
C PHE A 194 10.37 4.96 -9.07
N LEU A 195 10.02 5.15 -7.80
CA LEU A 195 10.43 6.30 -6.99
C LEU A 195 11.71 6.06 -6.17
N HIS A 196 12.20 4.81 -6.11
CA HIS A 196 13.32 4.39 -5.27
C HIS A 196 13.10 4.70 -3.77
N VAL A 197 11.90 4.43 -3.28
CA VAL A 197 11.47 4.68 -1.88
C VAL A 197 10.82 3.44 -1.28
N GLY A 198 10.75 3.37 0.05
CA GLY A 198 10.06 2.29 0.76
C GLY A 198 8.53 2.34 0.57
N PRO A 199 7.80 1.22 0.60
CA PRO A 199 6.33 1.19 0.54
C PRO A 199 5.64 1.94 1.69
N SER A 200 6.29 2.03 2.86
CA SER A 200 5.74 2.66 4.07
C SER A 200 5.48 4.16 3.94
N ILE A 201 5.99 4.83 2.90
CA ILE A 201 5.64 6.23 2.64
C ILE A 201 4.22 6.41 2.13
N PHE A 202 3.60 5.34 1.63
CA PHE A 202 2.26 5.34 1.10
C PHE A 202 1.28 4.84 2.14
N SER A 203 0.14 5.52 2.25
CA SER A 203 -0.95 5.13 3.15
C SER A 203 -2.28 5.16 2.40
N PHE A 204 -3.20 4.28 2.79
CA PHE A 204 -4.50 4.09 2.15
C PHE A 204 -5.50 3.51 3.17
N ALA A 205 -6.79 3.71 2.95
CA ALA A 205 -7.82 3.32 3.90
C ALA A 205 -8.17 1.82 3.88
N GLY A 206 -7.93 1.15 2.76
CA GLY A 206 -8.09 -0.30 2.63
C GLY A 206 -7.59 -0.83 1.29
N THR A 207 -7.41 -2.15 1.22
CA THR A 207 -7.09 -2.82 -0.05
C THR A 207 -8.34 -3.00 -0.89
N LYS A 208 -8.18 -3.03 -2.22
CA LYS A 208 -9.28 -3.22 -3.19
C LYS A 208 -9.02 -4.43 -4.06
N ASP A 209 -10.09 -5.06 -4.55
CA ASP A 209 -10.08 -6.24 -5.42
C ASP A 209 -9.00 -6.19 -6.51
N ARG A 210 -8.28 -7.30 -6.68
CA ARG A 210 -7.34 -7.48 -7.79
C ARG A 210 -8.07 -7.63 -9.13
N ARG A 211 -9.09 -8.49 -9.19
CA ARG A 211 -9.87 -8.77 -10.40
C ARG A 211 -11.01 -7.76 -10.56
N ALA A 212 -10.62 -6.50 -10.77
CA ALA A 212 -11.51 -5.35 -10.86
C ALA A 212 -10.78 -4.16 -11.51
N ILE A 213 -11.55 -3.17 -11.96
CA ILE A 213 -11.09 -1.78 -12.06
C ILE A 213 -11.39 -1.11 -10.73
N THR A 214 -10.40 -0.50 -10.08
CA THR A 214 -10.65 0.14 -8.78
C THR A 214 -10.01 1.51 -8.69
N THR A 215 -10.71 2.45 -8.05
CA THR A 215 -10.18 3.75 -7.66
C THR A 215 -10.24 3.92 -6.14
N GLN A 216 -9.15 4.39 -5.55
CA GLN A 216 -9.05 4.61 -4.11
C GLN A 216 -8.20 5.85 -3.79
N PHE A 217 -8.38 6.41 -2.60
CA PHE A 217 -7.54 7.48 -2.10
C PHE A 217 -6.23 6.92 -1.55
N VAL A 218 -5.14 7.65 -1.79
CA VAL A 218 -3.79 7.32 -1.31
C VAL A 218 -3.08 8.60 -0.90
N THR A 219 -2.29 8.54 0.18
CA THR A 219 -1.38 9.60 0.59
C THR A 219 0.06 9.13 0.45
N ALA A 220 0.96 9.99 -0.02
CA ALA A 220 2.40 9.74 -0.09
C ALA A 220 3.17 10.82 0.68
N LYS A 221 4.07 10.39 1.57
CA LYS A 221 4.94 11.31 2.32
C LYS A 221 6.18 11.70 1.52
N GLY A 222 6.46 13.01 1.43
CA GLY A 222 7.71 13.53 0.86
C GLY A 222 7.86 13.34 -0.65
N ILE A 223 6.77 13.04 -1.37
CA ILE A 223 6.73 12.96 -2.83
C ILE A 223 5.73 14.01 -3.32
N ASN A 224 6.13 14.81 -4.29
CA ASN A 224 5.27 15.85 -4.85
C ASN A 224 4.41 15.34 -6.02
N SER A 225 3.34 16.10 -6.32
CA SER A 225 2.36 15.79 -7.36
C SER A 225 3.01 15.66 -8.75
N LYS A 226 4.00 16.53 -9.06
CA LYS A 226 4.74 16.51 -10.33
C LYS A 226 5.46 15.18 -10.55
N THR A 227 6.17 14.70 -9.54
CA THR A 227 6.86 13.42 -9.59
C THR A 227 5.90 12.27 -9.82
N LEU A 228 4.77 12.24 -9.10
CA LEU A 228 3.76 11.20 -9.27
C LEU A 228 3.09 11.25 -10.65
N SER A 229 2.71 12.43 -11.13
CA SER A 229 2.08 12.61 -12.44
C SER A 229 2.98 12.13 -13.58
N LEU A 230 4.29 12.41 -13.52
CA LEU A 230 5.27 11.94 -14.51
C LEU A 230 5.35 10.41 -14.62
N LEU A 231 5.02 9.68 -13.55
CA LEU A 231 5.02 8.21 -13.60
C LEU A 231 3.92 7.66 -14.52
N ASN A 232 2.82 8.37 -14.73
CA ASN A 232 1.68 7.89 -15.54
C ASN A 232 2.09 7.42 -16.93
N ALA A 233 3.12 8.03 -17.54
CA ALA A 233 3.65 7.65 -18.85
C ALA A 233 4.31 6.25 -18.88
N ARG A 234 4.75 5.74 -17.72
CA ARG A 234 5.48 4.48 -17.58
C ARG A 234 4.68 3.40 -16.85
N LEU A 235 3.53 3.78 -16.28
CA LEU A 235 2.68 2.88 -15.52
C LEU A 235 1.71 2.14 -16.45
N HIS A 236 1.73 0.81 -16.41
CA HIS A 236 0.76 -0.04 -17.10
C HIS A 236 -0.34 -0.46 -16.12
N GLY A 237 -1.59 -0.21 -16.48
CA GLY A 237 -2.76 -0.54 -15.66
C GLY A 237 -2.80 0.19 -14.31
N LEU A 238 -2.09 1.30 -14.18
CA LEU A 238 -2.15 2.21 -13.02
C LEU A 238 -2.17 3.65 -13.53
N ARG A 239 -2.98 4.50 -12.89
CA ARG A 239 -2.99 5.95 -13.12
C ARG A 239 -3.13 6.69 -11.80
N LEU A 240 -2.44 7.81 -11.69
CA LEU A 240 -2.39 8.68 -10.51
C LEU A 240 -2.89 10.07 -10.90
N GLY A 241 -3.74 10.67 -10.08
CA GLY A 241 -4.29 11.99 -10.38
C GLY A 241 -5.13 12.54 -9.24
N ASN A 242 -5.88 13.61 -9.51
CA ASN A 242 -6.67 14.35 -8.53
C ASN A 242 -5.81 14.71 -7.30
N PHE A 243 -4.65 15.30 -7.58
CA PHE A 243 -3.65 15.60 -6.56
C PHE A 243 -4.14 16.72 -5.64
N SER A 244 -3.84 16.58 -4.36
CA SER A 244 -3.96 17.62 -3.33
C SER A 244 -2.86 17.43 -2.28
N TYR A 245 -2.68 18.40 -1.39
CA TYR A 245 -1.77 18.28 -0.25
C TYR A 245 -2.57 18.30 1.05
N VAL A 246 -2.24 17.40 1.97
CA VAL A 246 -2.94 17.22 3.26
C VAL A 246 -1.94 17.10 4.40
N SER A 247 -2.33 17.52 5.61
CA SER A 247 -1.44 17.50 6.78
C SER A 247 -1.23 16.12 7.39
N SER A 248 -2.17 15.19 7.19
CA SER A 248 -2.19 13.86 7.80
C SER A 248 -2.29 12.75 6.76
N PRO A 249 -1.68 11.57 7.00
CA PRO A 249 -1.84 10.43 6.12
C PRO A 249 -3.26 9.83 6.24
N LEU A 250 -3.59 8.93 5.31
CA LEU A 250 -4.74 8.03 5.49
C LEU A 250 -4.39 6.89 6.45
N PHE A 251 -5.35 6.50 7.28
CA PHE A 251 -5.27 5.32 8.15
C PHE A 251 -6.19 4.21 7.66
N LEU A 252 -5.86 2.96 8.01
CA LEU A 252 -6.73 1.83 7.73
C LEU A 252 -8.10 2.04 8.39
N GLY A 253 -9.17 1.96 7.62
CA GLY A 253 -10.54 2.23 8.07
C GLY A 253 -11.06 3.65 7.79
N ASP A 254 -10.24 4.56 7.24
CA ASP A 254 -10.65 5.95 6.94
C ASP A 254 -11.66 6.11 5.77
N LEU A 255 -12.27 5.01 5.30
CA LEU A 255 -13.30 5.02 4.27
C LEU A 255 -14.68 4.80 4.89
N ASP A 256 -15.71 5.40 4.30
CA ASP A 256 -17.10 5.14 4.69
C ASP A 256 -17.68 3.93 3.96
N GLY A 257 -17.14 3.61 2.78
CA GLY A 257 -17.57 2.46 2.01
C GLY A 257 -17.00 2.39 0.61
N ASN A 258 -17.62 1.58 -0.23
CA ASN A 258 -17.25 1.44 -1.64
C ASN A 258 -18.52 1.45 -2.50
N GLN A 259 -18.49 2.20 -3.59
CA GLN A 259 -19.47 2.09 -4.66
C GLN A 259 -19.04 0.99 -5.61
N PHE A 260 -19.94 0.05 -5.87
CA PHE A 260 -19.76 -1.01 -6.84
C PHE A 260 -20.59 -0.72 -8.09
N VAL A 261 -19.97 -0.87 -9.26
CA VAL A 261 -20.68 -0.99 -10.53
C VAL A 261 -20.36 -2.39 -11.06
N VAL A 262 -21.39 -3.23 -11.17
CA VAL A 262 -21.26 -4.65 -11.47
C VAL A 262 -22.04 -4.97 -12.73
N VAL A 263 -21.38 -5.63 -13.68
CA VAL A 263 -22.01 -6.16 -14.89
C VAL A 263 -22.12 -7.67 -14.75
N LEU A 264 -23.37 -8.16 -14.78
CA LEU A 264 -23.67 -9.58 -14.87
C LEU A 264 -23.78 -9.97 -16.35
N ARG A 265 -22.98 -10.94 -16.79
CA ARG A 265 -22.97 -11.44 -18.17
C ARG A 265 -23.75 -12.74 -18.27
N SER A 266 -24.17 -13.13 -19.48
CA SER A 266 -24.82 -14.43 -19.73
C SER A 266 -25.99 -14.70 -18.78
N VAL A 267 -26.86 -13.71 -18.59
CA VAL A 267 -28.02 -13.81 -17.69
C VAL A 267 -29.03 -14.76 -18.32
N CYS A 268 -29.34 -15.86 -17.62
CA CYS A 268 -30.24 -16.91 -18.07
C CYS A 268 -31.61 -16.79 -17.38
N ALA A 269 -32.32 -15.68 -17.59
CA ALA A 269 -33.68 -15.49 -17.06
C ALA A 269 -34.47 -14.44 -17.85
N PRO A 270 -35.81 -14.49 -17.79
CA PRO A 270 -36.65 -13.39 -18.26
C PRO A 270 -36.35 -12.09 -17.52
N ARG A 271 -36.49 -10.97 -18.22
CA ARG A 271 -36.26 -9.63 -17.65
C ARG A 271 -37.07 -9.37 -16.38
N SER A 272 -38.31 -9.86 -16.33
CA SER A 272 -39.19 -9.72 -15.17
C SER A 272 -38.61 -10.35 -13.90
N VAL A 273 -38.02 -11.55 -13.99
CA VAL A 273 -37.36 -12.23 -12.85
C VAL A 273 -36.21 -11.38 -12.32
N VAL A 274 -35.39 -10.81 -13.21
CA VAL A 274 -34.26 -9.95 -12.83
C VAL A 274 -34.76 -8.67 -12.17
N GLU A 275 -35.76 -8.01 -12.74
CA GLU A 275 -36.34 -6.77 -12.19
C GLU A 275 -36.97 -7.00 -10.82
N THR A 276 -37.70 -8.10 -10.62
CA THR A 276 -38.25 -8.49 -9.31
C THR A 276 -37.14 -8.73 -8.30
N SER A 277 -36.10 -9.50 -8.66
CA SER A 277 -34.99 -9.81 -7.75
C SER A 277 -34.18 -8.57 -7.36
N VAL A 278 -33.86 -7.70 -8.32
CA VAL A 278 -33.13 -6.44 -8.06
C VAL A 278 -33.99 -5.45 -7.28
N GLY A 279 -35.27 -5.32 -7.62
CA GLY A 279 -36.21 -4.44 -6.91
C GLY A 279 -36.38 -4.85 -5.45
N THR A 280 -36.48 -6.17 -5.20
CA THR A 280 -36.55 -6.71 -3.84
C THR A 280 -35.26 -6.43 -3.07
N TRP A 281 -34.11 -6.77 -3.67
CA TRP A 281 -32.79 -6.55 -3.06
C TRP A 281 -32.56 -5.08 -2.69
N LYS A 282 -33.01 -4.13 -3.52
CA LYS A 282 -32.91 -2.68 -3.25
C LYS A 282 -33.63 -2.26 -1.97
N ASN A 283 -34.76 -2.90 -1.66
CA ASN A 283 -35.61 -2.53 -0.52
C ASN A 283 -35.22 -3.29 0.76
N THR A 284 -34.81 -4.56 0.64
CA THR A 284 -34.56 -5.42 1.80
C THR A 284 -33.08 -5.62 2.11
N GLY A 285 -32.19 -5.30 1.17
CA GLY A 285 -30.77 -5.57 1.29
C GLY A 285 -30.44 -7.06 1.20
N PHE A 286 -29.34 -7.45 1.84
CA PHE A 286 -28.79 -8.81 1.84
C PHE A 286 -28.25 -9.18 3.23
N VAL A 287 -28.06 -10.48 3.49
CA VAL A 287 -27.43 -10.95 4.73
C VAL A 287 -25.93 -10.62 4.67
N ASN A 288 -25.43 -9.87 5.66
CA ASN A 288 -24.04 -9.38 5.70
C ASN A 288 -23.04 -10.47 6.10
N TYR A 289 -22.89 -11.50 5.26
CA TYR A 289 -21.92 -12.59 5.45
C TYR A 289 -20.47 -12.14 5.18
N TYR A 290 -19.52 -12.80 5.84
CA TYR A 290 -18.16 -12.88 5.30
C TYR A 290 -18.19 -13.77 4.04
N GLY A 291 -17.68 -13.25 2.90
CA GLY A 291 -17.62 -14.02 1.66
C GLY A 291 -16.50 -15.07 1.64
N LEU A 292 -16.54 -15.97 0.65
CA LEU A 292 -15.58 -17.08 0.49
C LEU A 292 -14.10 -16.63 0.52
N GLN A 293 -13.79 -15.44 -0.01
CA GLN A 293 -12.45 -14.86 0.01
C GLN A 293 -11.85 -14.77 1.43
N ARG A 294 -12.67 -14.72 2.49
CA ARG A 294 -12.20 -14.69 3.88
C ARG A 294 -11.73 -16.05 4.41
N PHE A 295 -12.18 -17.13 3.77
CA PHE A 295 -11.98 -18.50 4.23
C PHE A 295 -10.90 -19.27 3.46
N GLY A 296 -10.30 -18.64 2.44
CA GLY A 296 -9.34 -19.27 1.54
C GLY A 296 -10.02 -19.78 0.26
N HIS A 297 -9.21 -20.32 -0.65
CA HIS A 297 -9.70 -20.81 -1.96
C HIS A 297 -9.84 -22.34 -2.02
N SER A 298 -9.39 -23.04 -0.98
CA SER A 298 -9.36 -24.51 -0.93
C SER A 298 -10.32 -25.03 0.14
N SER A 299 -11.10 -26.06 -0.20
CA SER A 299 -11.90 -26.81 0.77
C SER A 299 -11.02 -27.65 1.69
N LYS A 300 -9.81 -28.05 1.24
CA LYS A 300 -8.86 -28.84 2.01
C LYS A 300 -8.03 -28.04 3.01
N SER A 301 -7.87 -26.73 2.81
CA SER A 301 -7.12 -25.82 3.69
C SER A 301 -7.90 -24.53 3.96
N LYS A 302 -8.82 -24.59 4.92
CA LYS A 302 -9.71 -23.49 5.31
C LYS A 302 -9.04 -22.61 6.36
N SER A 303 -9.05 -21.29 6.16
CA SER A 303 -8.35 -20.34 7.06
C SER A 303 -8.86 -20.39 8.51
N PHE A 304 -10.15 -20.63 8.71
CA PHE A 304 -10.73 -20.72 10.06
C PHE A 304 -10.35 -22.02 10.79
N GLU A 305 -10.08 -23.11 10.07
CA GLU A 305 -9.55 -24.34 10.68
C GLU A 305 -8.11 -24.13 11.16
N ILE A 306 -7.29 -23.43 10.37
CA ILE A 306 -5.96 -22.97 10.81
C ILE A 306 -6.11 -22.13 12.10
N GLY A 307 -7.03 -21.17 12.10
CA GLY A 307 -7.34 -20.35 13.28
C GLY A 307 -7.74 -21.18 14.51
N LYS A 308 -8.56 -22.23 14.35
CA LYS A 308 -8.94 -23.15 15.44
C LYS A 308 -7.74 -23.89 16.02
N TYR A 309 -6.80 -24.35 15.19
CA TYR A 309 -5.58 -25.00 15.67
C TYR A 309 -4.67 -24.02 16.43
N LEU A 310 -4.52 -22.79 15.92
CA LEU A 310 -3.74 -21.74 16.57
C LEU A 310 -4.29 -21.38 17.97
N ILE A 311 -5.60 -21.17 18.11
CA ILE A 311 -6.24 -20.86 19.40
C ILE A 311 -6.08 -22.00 20.41
N ARG A 312 -6.03 -23.25 19.93
CA ARG A 312 -5.86 -24.46 20.76
C ARG A 312 -4.39 -24.81 21.02
N SER A 313 -3.45 -23.95 20.61
CA SER A 313 -2.01 -24.20 20.72
C SER A 313 -1.54 -25.49 20.01
N LYS A 314 -2.26 -25.92 18.98
CA LYS A 314 -1.94 -27.08 18.15
C LYS A 314 -1.09 -26.66 16.95
N TRP A 315 0.16 -26.28 17.23
CA TRP A 315 1.04 -25.64 16.25
C TRP A 315 1.36 -26.52 15.05
N ALA A 316 1.69 -27.80 15.29
CA ALA A 316 2.00 -28.74 14.23
C ALA A 316 0.82 -28.94 13.27
N ASP A 317 -0.39 -29.11 13.80
CA ASP A 317 -1.61 -29.24 13.00
C ASP A 317 -1.88 -27.97 12.16
N ALA A 318 -1.65 -26.79 12.73
CA ALA A 318 -1.80 -25.52 12.01
C ALA A 318 -0.79 -25.41 10.85
N ILE A 319 0.48 -25.77 11.10
CA ILE A 319 1.55 -25.77 10.10
C ILE A 319 1.22 -26.74 8.97
N ASP A 320 0.78 -27.94 9.32
CA ASP A 320 0.45 -28.98 8.35
C ASP A 320 -0.72 -28.57 7.47
N LEU A 321 -1.69 -27.85 8.03
CA LEU A 321 -2.79 -27.31 7.24
C LEU A 321 -2.38 -26.16 6.32
N ILE A 322 -1.46 -25.29 6.75
CA ILE A 322 -0.90 -24.20 5.90
C ILE A 322 -0.09 -24.77 4.73
N LEU A 323 0.74 -25.79 4.98
CA LEU A 323 1.61 -26.42 3.98
C LEU A 323 0.94 -27.56 3.22
N LYS A 324 -0.33 -27.84 3.47
CA LYS A 324 -1.11 -28.83 2.72
C LYS A 324 -1.17 -28.42 1.24
N PRO A 325 -0.75 -29.28 0.30
CA PRO A 325 -0.91 -29.01 -1.13
C PRO A 325 -2.39 -28.92 -1.51
N THR A 326 -2.73 -27.92 -2.31
CA THR A 326 -4.10 -27.67 -2.80
C THR A 326 -4.08 -27.36 -4.29
N TYR A 327 -5.21 -27.57 -4.97
CA TYR A 327 -5.37 -27.19 -6.38
C TYR A 327 -5.40 -25.68 -6.59
N ALA A 328 -5.66 -24.91 -5.53
CA ALA A 328 -5.55 -23.45 -5.54
C ALA A 328 -4.10 -22.95 -5.58
N ASP A 329 -3.11 -23.78 -5.21
CA ASP A 329 -1.71 -23.42 -5.27
C ASP A 329 -1.23 -23.25 -6.71
N LEU A 330 -0.30 -22.31 -6.92
CA LEU A 330 0.44 -22.25 -8.17
C LEU A 330 1.19 -23.58 -8.38
N PRO A 331 1.28 -24.12 -9.62
CA PRO A 331 1.82 -25.45 -9.85
C PRO A 331 3.20 -25.70 -9.24
N PHE A 332 4.08 -24.70 -9.25
CA PHE A 332 5.41 -24.82 -8.64
C PHE A 332 5.38 -24.82 -7.11
N LEU A 333 4.50 -24.00 -6.49
CA LEU A 333 4.33 -23.97 -5.04
C LEU A 333 3.73 -25.29 -4.54
N ARG A 334 2.78 -25.86 -5.29
CA ARG A 334 2.21 -27.18 -5.00
C ARG A 334 3.30 -28.25 -4.94
N LYS A 335 4.19 -28.28 -5.94
CA LYS A 335 5.35 -29.21 -5.97
C LYS A 335 6.26 -29.06 -4.76
N VAL A 336 6.51 -27.83 -4.31
CA VAL A 336 7.29 -27.57 -3.08
C VAL A 336 6.58 -28.15 -1.85
N LYS A 337 5.27 -27.93 -1.71
CA LYS A 337 4.46 -28.48 -0.61
C LYS A 337 4.42 -30.01 -0.65
N GLU A 338 4.28 -30.61 -1.83
CA GLU A 338 4.30 -32.07 -2.03
C GLU A 338 5.67 -32.68 -1.68
N LYS A 339 6.76 -32.06 -2.13
CA LYS A 339 8.14 -32.46 -1.79
C LYS A 339 8.35 -32.42 -0.28
N PHE A 340 7.92 -31.34 0.38
CA PHE A 340 8.02 -31.23 1.84
C PHE A 340 7.22 -32.32 2.56
N LEU A 341 6.01 -32.62 2.10
CA LEU A 341 5.17 -33.67 2.66
C LEU A 341 5.82 -35.06 2.57
N GLN A 342 6.58 -35.32 1.50
CA GLN A 342 7.27 -36.59 1.28
C GLN A 342 8.61 -36.68 2.02
N SER A 343 9.41 -35.62 2.03
CA SER A 343 10.79 -35.66 2.51
C SER A 343 10.98 -35.17 3.95
N GLY A 344 10.09 -34.29 4.43
CA GLY A 344 10.30 -33.53 5.67
C GLY A 344 11.44 -32.50 5.61
N ASP A 345 12.13 -32.36 4.47
CA ASP A 345 13.25 -31.43 4.29
C ASP A 345 12.75 -29.99 4.12
N ALA A 346 12.53 -29.32 5.24
CA ALA A 346 12.04 -27.95 5.27
C ALA A 346 13.03 -26.97 4.62
N LYS A 347 14.34 -27.16 4.81
CA LYS A 347 15.36 -26.23 4.33
C LYS A 347 15.50 -26.30 2.82
N GLY A 348 15.65 -27.50 2.25
CA GLY A 348 15.72 -27.68 0.80
C GLY A 348 14.45 -27.20 0.10
N CYS A 349 13.27 -27.46 0.68
CA CYS A 349 12.02 -26.94 0.13
C CYS A 349 11.92 -25.40 0.20
N ALA A 350 12.45 -24.76 1.25
CA ALA A 350 12.46 -23.31 1.37
C ALA A 350 13.34 -22.64 0.31
N ASP A 351 14.45 -23.26 -0.07
CA ASP A 351 15.37 -22.73 -1.08
C ASP A 351 14.70 -22.71 -2.47
N ASP A 352 13.90 -23.73 -2.78
CA ASP A 352 13.07 -23.84 -4.00
C ASP A 352 11.77 -22.99 -3.94
N CYS A 353 11.40 -22.50 -2.76
CA CYS A 353 10.15 -21.76 -2.53
C CYS A 353 10.31 -20.26 -2.85
N PRO A 354 9.33 -19.63 -3.52
CA PRO A 354 9.31 -18.18 -3.73
C PRO A 354 9.15 -17.46 -2.38
N LEU A 355 9.52 -16.18 -2.33
CA LEU A 355 9.23 -15.34 -1.16
C LEU A 355 7.72 -15.31 -0.89
N GLY A 356 7.33 -15.64 0.34
CA GLY A 356 5.94 -15.81 0.75
C GLY A 356 5.83 -16.43 2.13
N ILE A 357 4.60 -16.65 2.59
CA ILE A 357 4.32 -17.25 3.89
C ILE A 357 4.92 -18.65 3.97
N GLU A 358 4.79 -19.43 2.90
CA GLU A 358 5.28 -20.81 2.83
C GLU A 358 6.81 -20.87 2.99
N LYS A 359 7.57 -20.02 2.29
CA LYS A 359 9.03 -19.98 2.44
C LYS A 359 9.42 -19.60 3.86
N THR A 360 8.83 -18.53 4.40
CA THR A 360 9.13 -18.08 5.76
C THR A 360 8.82 -19.17 6.78
N LEU A 361 7.70 -19.88 6.60
CA LEU A 361 7.30 -20.96 7.48
C LEU A 361 8.24 -22.17 7.35
N LEU A 362 8.62 -22.57 6.14
CA LEU A 362 9.59 -23.65 5.91
C LEU A 362 10.96 -23.33 6.54
N LEU A 363 11.43 -22.09 6.44
CA LEU A 363 12.65 -21.64 7.16
C LEU A 363 12.48 -21.71 8.68
N GLY A 364 11.29 -21.36 9.19
CA GLY A 364 10.95 -21.50 10.60
C GLY A 364 10.98 -22.95 11.07
N ILE A 365 10.39 -23.87 10.29
CA ILE A 365 10.39 -25.30 10.58
C ILE A 365 11.82 -25.85 10.58
N ALA A 366 12.65 -25.44 9.60
CA ALA A 366 14.05 -25.87 9.53
C ALA A 366 14.85 -25.47 10.79
N LYS A 367 14.49 -24.36 11.44
CA LYS A 367 15.19 -23.84 12.62
C LYS A 367 14.61 -24.32 13.95
N TYR A 368 13.29 -24.43 14.04
CA TYR A 368 12.57 -24.61 15.32
C TYR A 368 11.65 -25.84 15.34
N GLY A 369 11.60 -26.62 14.26
CA GLY A 369 10.60 -27.66 14.07
C GLY A 369 9.19 -27.09 13.94
N LYS A 370 8.16 -27.94 14.03
CA LYS A 370 6.75 -27.53 13.92
C LYS A 370 6.22 -26.93 15.24
N THR A 371 6.79 -25.80 15.65
CA THR A 371 6.52 -25.14 16.94
C THR A 371 5.92 -23.74 16.77
N LEU A 372 5.56 -23.08 17.88
CA LEU A 372 5.10 -21.69 17.88
C LEU A 372 6.15 -20.74 17.29
N ASP A 373 7.43 -20.96 17.58
CA ASP A 373 8.53 -20.10 17.08
C ASP A 373 8.62 -20.11 15.55
N ALA A 374 8.37 -21.25 14.92
CA ALA A 374 8.29 -21.35 13.46
C ALA A 374 7.14 -20.50 12.88
N ILE A 375 5.97 -20.49 13.55
CA ILE A 375 4.82 -19.68 13.14
C ILE A 375 5.12 -18.19 13.35
N GLN A 376 5.77 -17.81 14.45
CA GLN A 376 6.09 -16.42 14.77
C GLN A 376 7.04 -15.77 13.75
N MET A 377 7.89 -16.55 13.07
CA MET A 377 8.69 -16.03 11.96
C MET A 377 7.85 -15.44 10.82
N VAL A 378 6.64 -15.97 10.57
CA VAL A 378 5.70 -15.41 9.58
C VAL A 378 5.20 -14.04 10.02
N CYS A 379 4.93 -13.86 11.31
CA CYS A 379 4.47 -12.59 11.89
C CYS A 379 5.56 -11.52 11.93
N LEU A 380 6.81 -11.92 12.19
CA LEU A 380 7.97 -11.01 12.20
C LEU A 380 8.28 -10.41 10.81
N CYS A 381 7.94 -11.13 9.72
CA CYS A 381 7.98 -10.57 8.37
C CYS A 381 6.91 -9.48 8.13
N ARG A 382 5.82 -9.44 8.91
CA ARG A 382 4.80 -8.37 8.82
C ARG A 382 5.17 -7.13 9.65
N THR A 383 5.86 -7.29 10.78
CA THR A 383 6.32 -6.14 11.59
C THR A 383 7.42 -5.35 10.91
N GLN A 384 8.29 -5.98 10.10
CA GLN A 384 9.28 -5.22 9.31
C GLN A 384 8.65 -4.30 8.23
N LEU A 385 7.35 -4.44 7.93
CA LEU A 385 6.60 -3.49 7.09
C LEU A 385 5.78 -2.47 7.89
N ASN A 386 5.64 -2.67 9.21
CA ASN A 386 4.77 -1.89 10.09
C ASN A 386 5.46 -1.34 11.35
N ASP A 387 6.80 -1.37 11.44
CA ASP A 387 7.55 -0.77 12.56
C ASP A 387 7.51 0.77 12.46
N THR A 388 6.36 1.32 12.82
CA THR A 388 6.15 2.66 13.40
C THR A 388 4.90 2.56 14.27
N PHE A 389 5.09 2.11 15.51
CA PHE A 389 4.21 2.47 16.62
C PHE A 389 4.51 3.91 17.05
#